data_AF-A0A5E4JR30-F1
#
_entry.id   AF-A0A5E4JR30-F1
#
_cell.length_a   1.000
_cell.length_b   1.000
_cell.length_c   1.000
_cell.angle_alpha   90.00
_cell.angle_beta   90.00
_cell.angle_gamma   90.00
#
_symmetry.space_group_name_H-M   'P 1'
#
loop_
_entity.id
_entity.type
_entity.pdbx_description
1 polymer ?
#
loop_
_entity_poly.entity_id
_entity_poly.type
_entity_poly.pdbx_seq_one_letter_code
_entity_poly.pdbx_strand_id
1 'polypeptide(L)'
;MRISKTFIKIFLTLFLVILISNITTLIFGGWNFYLGGVLLLFIIASVWMFLRKTNPEAAKYTLLITGGILVAILLVFAVFFTLSFFSSSTKTYSYDIGGKIDTNNSYIYPLDRLSNSSVQNTTNITYRNITSYLVYFTVPAEYSTGKVNVSFSVFENLPYGSMISIRGKNSTNWSYIDKLGYVSLGTRNVSVWKTVSVSFNASELFVENNVYAFAIESSQLMDAKTKLNYVSLDWINVSESKN
;
A
#
# COMPACT_ATOMS: atom_id res chain seq x y z
N MET A 1 -22.99 -47.51 -32.62
CA MET A 1 -23.52 -47.22 -31.26
C MET A 1 -24.01 -45.77 -31.24
N ARG A 2 -25.34 -45.55 -31.18
CA ARG A 2 -25.90 -44.18 -31.15
C ARG A 2 -25.78 -43.63 -29.73
N ILE A 3 -25.04 -42.55 -29.55
CA ILE A 3 -25.04 -41.80 -28.29
C ILE A 3 -26.45 -41.24 -28.09
N SER A 4 -27.06 -41.58 -26.96
CA SER A 4 -28.39 -41.11 -26.61
C SER A 4 -28.38 -39.59 -26.46
N LYS A 5 -29.36 -38.90 -27.06
CA LYS A 5 -29.56 -37.45 -26.87
C LYS A 5 -29.68 -37.09 -25.38
N THR A 6 -30.14 -38.02 -24.56
CA THR A 6 -30.24 -37.88 -23.09
C THR A 6 -28.87 -37.73 -22.44
N PHE A 7 -27.87 -38.49 -22.90
CA PHE A 7 -26.50 -38.41 -22.37
C PHE A 7 -25.86 -37.05 -22.66
N ILE A 8 -26.04 -36.55 -23.89
CA ILE A 8 -25.53 -35.22 -24.30
C ILE A 8 -26.16 -34.11 -23.45
N LYS A 9 -27.48 -34.19 -23.20
CA LYS A 9 -28.18 -33.22 -22.33
C LYS A 9 -27.62 -33.22 -20.91
N ILE A 10 -27.51 -34.40 -20.29
CA ILE A 10 -27.02 -34.51 -18.91
C ILE A 10 -25.60 -33.95 -18.79
N PHE A 11 -24.74 -34.27 -19.75
CA PHE A 11 -23.36 -33.78 -19.79
C PHE A 11 -23.28 -32.25 -19.91
N LEU A 12 -24.06 -31.65 -20.82
CA LEU A 12 -24.13 -30.20 -20.99
C LEU A 12 -24.63 -29.49 -19.73
N THR A 13 -25.64 -30.05 -19.06
CA THR A 13 -26.17 -29.47 -17.82
C THR A 13 -25.14 -29.51 -16.70
N LEU A 14 -24.45 -30.64 -16.51
CA LEU A 14 -23.38 -30.78 -15.51
C LEU A 14 -22.22 -29.82 -15.79
N PHE A 15 -21.82 -29.70 -17.05
CA PHE A 15 -20.77 -28.76 -17.47
C PHE A 15 -21.16 -27.31 -17.16
N LEU A 16 -22.39 -26.91 -17.47
CA LEU A 16 -22.88 -25.56 -17.20
C LEU A 16 -22.91 -25.24 -15.70
N VAL A 17 -23.34 -26.19 -14.86
CA VAL A 17 -23.37 -26.01 -13.38
C VAL A 17 -21.96 -25.84 -12.82
N ILE A 18 -21.00 -26.63 -13.30
CA ILE A 18 -19.59 -26.52 -12.88
C ILE A 18 -18.98 -25.20 -13.36
N LEU A 19 -19.32 -24.76 -14.57
CA LEU A 19 -18.86 -23.48 -15.10
C LEU A 19 -19.38 -22.30 -14.26
N ILE A 20 -20.68 -22.30 -13.94
CA ILE A 20 -21.31 -21.25 -13.13
C ILE A 20 -20.73 -21.22 -11.71
N SER A 21 -20.52 -22.39 -11.09
CA SER A 21 -19.90 -22.53 -9.76
C SER A 21 -18.47 -21.98 -9.69
N ASN A 22 -17.67 -22.21 -10.74
CA ASN A 22 -16.31 -21.67 -10.82
C ASN A 22 -16.30 -20.16 -11.07
N ILE A 23 -17.25 -19.62 -11.85
CA ILE A 23 -17.41 -18.18 -12.05
C ILE A 23 -17.82 -17.48 -10.76
N THR A 24 -18.73 -18.05 -9.97
CA THR A 24 -19.13 -17.44 -8.69
C THR A 24 -18.00 -17.47 -7.66
N THR A 25 -17.20 -18.55 -7.60
CA THR A 25 -16.01 -18.58 -6.73
C THR A 25 -14.90 -17.63 -7.19
N LEU A 26 -14.77 -17.39 -8.50
CA LEU A 26 -13.93 -16.33 -9.11
C LEU A 26 -14.26 -14.95 -8.56
N ILE A 27 -15.56 -14.69 -8.37
CA ILE A 27 -16.09 -13.39 -7.94
C ILE A 27 -15.97 -13.24 -6.41
N PHE A 28 -15.99 -14.34 -5.64
CA PHE A 28 -16.20 -14.28 -4.19
C PHE A 28 -15.07 -14.81 -3.28
N GLY A 29 -13.96 -15.41 -3.75
CA GLY A 29 -12.92 -15.83 -2.80
C GLY A 29 -11.62 -16.42 -3.37
N GLY A 30 -10.54 -15.65 -3.24
CA GLY A 30 -9.23 -15.86 -3.87
C GLY A 30 -8.37 -17.06 -3.46
N TRP A 31 -8.92 -18.11 -2.85
CA TRP A 31 -8.15 -19.32 -2.49
C TRP A 31 -8.63 -20.62 -3.16
N ASN A 32 -9.83 -20.65 -3.75
CA ASN A 32 -10.39 -21.86 -4.38
C ASN A 32 -10.06 -22.02 -5.88
N PHE A 33 -9.32 -21.09 -6.46
CA PHE A 33 -9.02 -21.06 -7.88
C PHE A 33 -8.15 -22.24 -8.35
N TYR A 34 -7.14 -22.60 -7.54
CA TYR A 34 -6.23 -23.69 -7.87
C TYR A 34 -6.94 -25.04 -7.85
N LEU A 35 -7.78 -25.30 -6.84
CA LEU A 35 -8.55 -26.55 -6.78
C LEU A 35 -9.57 -26.65 -7.91
N GLY A 36 -10.27 -25.55 -8.22
CA GLY A 36 -11.24 -25.50 -9.33
C GLY A 36 -10.57 -25.76 -10.69
N GLY A 37 -9.40 -25.15 -10.94
CA GLY A 37 -8.62 -25.36 -12.16
C GLY A 37 -8.14 -26.82 -12.31
N VAL A 38 -7.62 -27.42 -11.24
CA VAL A 38 -7.19 -28.83 -11.24
C VAL A 38 -8.37 -29.78 -11.49
N LEU A 39 -9.51 -29.57 -10.82
CA LEU A 39 -10.70 -30.39 -11.01
C LEU A 39 -11.24 -30.31 -12.45
N LEU A 40 -11.23 -29.12 -13.05
CA LEU A 40 -11.64 -28.93 -14.45
C LEU A 40 -10.74 -29.71 -15.42
N LEU A 41 -9.41 -29.69 -15.21
CA LEU A 41 -8.46 -30.48 -16.00
C LEU A 41 -8.74 -31.98 -15.90
N PHE A 42 -9.06 -32.49 -14.70
CA PHE A 42 -9.43 -33.90 -14.50
C PHE A 42 -10.72 -34.28 -15.25
N ILE A 43 -11.72 -33.40 -15.26
CA ILE A 43 -12.97 -33.63 -15.99
C ILE A 43 -12.71 -33.67 -17.49
N ILE A 44 -11.94 -32.71 -18.02
CA ILE A 44 -11.58 -32.66 -19.45
C ILE A 44 -10.80 -33.92 -19.86
N ALA A 45 -9.83 -34.35 -19.06
CA ALA A 45 -9.05 -35.55 -19.32
C ALA A 45 -9.92 -36.83 -19.31
N SER A 46 -10.85 -36.93 -18.36
CA SER A 46 -11.77 -38.08 -18.25
C SER A 46 -12.72 -38.18 -19.44
N VAL A 47 -13.28 -37.04 -19.88
CA VAL A 47 -14.16 -36.96 -21.05
C VAL A 47 -13.41 -37.32 -22.33
N TRP A 48 -12.18 -36.83 -22.48
CA TRP A 48 -11.33 -37.16 -23.61
C TRP A 48 -10.99 -38.66 -23.66
N MET A 49 -10.59 -39.26 -22.53
CA MET A 49 -10.31 -40.69 -22.45
C MET A 49 -11.53 -41.55 -22.81
N PHE A 50 -12.72 -41.15 -22.35
CA PHE A 50 -13.96 -41.85 -22.69
C PHE A 50 -14.32 -41.76 -24.18
N LEU A 51 -14.19 -40.57 -24.78
CA LEU A 51 -14.46 -40.35 -26.19
C LEU A 51 -13.46 -41.08 -27.09
N ARG A 52 -12.18 -41.13 -26.72
CA ARG A 52 -11.15 -41.89 -27.44
C ARG A 52 -11.50 -43.37 -27.56
N LYS A 53 -12.11 -43.96 -26.53
CA LYS A 53 -12.51 -45.38 -26.53
C LYS A 53 -13.79 -45.65 -27.33
N THR A 54 -14.72 -44.70 -27.37
CA THR A 54 -16.07 -44.92 -27.94
C THR A 54 -16.24 -44.38 -29.36
N ASN A 55 -15.54 -43.30 -29.74
CA ASN A 55 -15.59 -42.70 -31.07
C ASN A 55 -14.29 -41.94 -31.39
N PRO A 56 -13.30 -42.60 -32.03
CA PRO A 56 -11.98 -42.01 -32.24
C PRO A 56 -11.97 -40.80 -33.17
N GLU A 57 -12.88 -40.72 -34.15
CA GLU A 57 -13.01 -39.54 -35.01
C GLU A 57 -13.58 -38.35 -34.23
N ALA A 58 -14.61 -38.56 -33.40
CA ALA A 58 -15.11 -37.50 -32.52
C ALA A 58 -14.06 -37.04 -31.48
N ALA A 59 -13.19 -37.95 -31.02
CA ALA A 59 -12.11 -37.62 -30.10
C ALA A 59 -11.09 -36.62 -30.68
N LYS A 60 -10.82 -36.67 -32.01
CA LYS A 60 -9.93 -35.70 -32.67
C LYS A 60 -10.51 -34.28 -32.63
N TYR A 61 -11.78 -34.10 -32.99
CA TYR A 61 -12.44 -32.80 -32.93
C TYR A 61 -12.61 -32.30 -31.50
N THR A 62 -12.91 -33.20 -30.57
CA THR A 62 -13.03 -32.83 -29.16
C THR A 62 -11.70 -32.32 -28.62
N LEU A 63 -10.58 -32.96 -28.96
CA LEU A 63 -9.24 -32.51 -28.57
C LEU A 63 -8.94 -31.09 -29.11
N LEU A 64 -9.27 -30.80 -30.37
CA LEU A 64 -9.06 -29.48 -30.96
C LEU A 64 -9.90 -28.40 -30.27
N ILE A 65 -11.17 -28.69 -30.00
CA ILE A 65 -12.08 -27.76 -29.34
C ILE A 65 -11.67 -27.54 -27.87
N THR A 66 -11.43 -28.61 -27.11
CA THR A 66 -11.02 -28.50 -25.70
C THR A 66 -9.65 -27.87 -25.57
N GLY A 67 -8.72 -28.17 -26.48
CA GLY A 67 -7.43 -27.51 -26.57
C GLY A 67 -7.56 -26.01 -26.82
N GLY A 68 -8.41 -25.61 -27.78
CA GLY A 68 -8.69 -24.19 -28.05
C GLY A 68 -9.29 -23.46 -26.85
N ILE A 69 -10.26 -24.08 -26.16
CA ILE A 69 -10.85 -23.53 -24.93
C ILE A 69 -9.80 -23.40 -23.82
N LEU A 70 -8.93 -24.40 -23.64
CA LEU A 70 -7.87 -24.37 -22.64
C LEU A 70 -6.88 -23.22 -22.91
N VAL A 71 -6.47 -23.03 -24.16
CA VAL A 71 -5.59 -21.92 -24.56
C VAL A 71 -6.27 -20.58 -24.27
N ALA A 72 -7.56 -20.42 -24.60
CA ALA A 72 -8.30 -19.20 -24.31
C ALA A 72 -8.37 -18.91 -22.80
N ILE A 73 -8.63 -19.92 -21.97
CA ILE A 73 -8.64 -19.78 -20.50
C ILE A 73 -7.26 -19.38 -19.98
N LEU A 74 -6.19 -20.01 -20.48
CA LEU A 74 -4.81 -19.68 -20.09
C LEU A 74 -4.45 -18.25 -20.49
N LEU A 75 -4.87 -17.78 -21.67
CA LEU A 75 -4.66 -16.40 -22.09
C LEU A 75 -5.39 -15.40 -21.18
N VAL A 76 -6.66 -15.68 -20.87
CA VAL A 76 -7.44 -14.85 -19.92
C VAL A 76 -6.77 -14.83 -18.55
N PHE A 77 -6.36 -15.98 -18.03
CA PHE A 77 -5.66 -16.08 -16.76
C PHE A 77 -4.33 -15.32 -16.77
N ALA A 78 -3.55 -15.44 -17.84
CA ALA A 78 -2.30 -14.71 -18.00
C ALA A 78 -2.54 -13.19 -17.98
N VAL A 79 -3.60 -12.70 -18.64
CA VAL A 79 -4.00 -11.29 -18.61
C VAL A 79 -4.42 -10.84 -17.20
N PHE A 80 -5.25 -11.61 -16.49
CA PHE A 80 -5.66 -11.27 -15.13
C PHE A 80 -4.49 -11.31 -14.14
N PHE A 81 -3.59 -12.27 -14.30
CA PHE A 81 -2.39 -12.41 -13.48
C PHE A 81 -1.44 -11.23 -13.71
N THR A 82 -1.20 -10.83 -14.96
CA THR A 82 -0.37 -9.66 -15.24
C THR A 82 -1.02 -8.39 -14.71
N LEU A 83 -2.31 -8.16 -14.94
CA LEU A 83 -3.01 -6.97 -14.42
C LEU A 83 -2.98 -6.88 -12.89
N SER A 84 -3.09 -8.01 -12.20
CA SER A 84 -3.04 -8.06 -10.74
C SER A 84 -1.63 -7.79 -10.20
N PHE A 85 -0.59 -8.24 -10.92
CA PHE A 85 0.81 -7.93 -10.57
C PHE A 85 1.15 -6.45 -10.80
N PHE A 86 0.55 -5.80 -11.80
CA PHE A 86 0.71 -4.38 -12.10
C PHE A 86 -0.24 -3.46 -11.33
N SER A 87 -1.06 -3.99 -10.42
CA SER A 87 -1.85 -3.18 -9.51
C SER A 87 -0.91 -2.40 -8.58
N SER A 88 -0.84 -1.08 -8.78
CA SER A 88 -0.08 -0.19 -7.90
C SER A 88 -0.74 -0.16 -6.52
N SER A 89 -0.25 -0.99 -5.59
CA SER A 89 -0.70 -0.94 -4.20
C SER A 89 0.01 0.22 -3.50
N THR A 90 -0.76 1.17 -2.97
CA THR A 90 -0.23 2.16 -2.04
C THR A 90 -0.56 1.72 -0.62
N LYS A 91 0.47 1.60 0.23
CA LYS A 91 0.29 1.34 1.66
C LYS A 91 0.53 2.62 2.44
N THR A 92 -0.35 2.95 3.38
CA THR A 92 -0.24 4.18 4.18
C THR A 92 -0.17 3.83 5.66
N TYR A 93 0.81 4.41 6.34
CA TYR A 93 0.97 4.41 7.79
C TYR A 93 0.60 5.78 8.33
N SER A 94 -0.29 5.82 9.32
CA SER A 94 -0.79 7.06 9.92
C SER A 94 -0.46 7.09 11.41
N TYR A 95 0.16 8.18 11.83
CA TYR A 95 0.59 8.45 13.20
C TYR A 95 -0.11 9.70 13.71
N ASP A 96 -1.02 9.53 14.67
CA ASP A 96 -1.72 10.61 15.37
C ASP A 96 -0.85 11.09 16.55
N ILE A 97 -0.26 12.28 16.43
CA ILE A 97 0.70 12.86 17.37
C ILE A 97 -0.07 13.56 18.49
N GLY A 98 0.22 13.19 19.74
CA GLY A 98 -0.59 13.60 20.89
C GLY A 98 -1.86 12.76 21.06
N GLY A 99 -2.19 11.89 20.11
CA GLY A 99 -3.26 10.89 20.26
C GLY A 99 -3.02 9.93 21.43
N LYS A 100 -4.04 9.13 21.75
CA LYS A 100 -3.99 8.17 22.87
C LYS A 100 -2.86 7.14 22.72
N ILE A 101 -2.62 6.66 21.50
CA ILE A 101 -1.58 5.65 21.24
C ILE A 101 -0.20 6.29 21.39
N ASP A 102 0.04 7.44 20.75
CA ASP A 102 1.30 8.18 20.85
C ASP A 102 1.62 8.61 22.30
N THR A 103 0.62 8.99 23.09
CA THR A 103 0.79 9.35 24.51
C THR A 103 1.35 8.20 25.34
N ASN A 104 0.95 6.95 25.03
CA ASN A 104 1.44 5.77 25.73
C ASN A 104 2.73 5.20 25.14
N ASN A 105 2.89 5.31 23.82
CA ASN A 105 4.06 4.83 23.08
C ASN A 105 4.36 5.79 21.94
N SER A 106 5.27 6.76 22.19
CA SER A 106 5.45 7.84 21.23
C SER A 106 6.09 7.36 19.95
N TYR A 107 5.60 7.92 18.84
CA TYR A 107 6.14 7.69 17.51
C TYR A 107 7.39 8.53 17.23
N ILE A 108 7.61 9.57 18.04
CA ILE A 108 8.67 10.56 17.83
C ILE A 108 9.66 10.52 18.99
N TYR A 109 10.94 10.64 18.66
CA TYR A 109 12.05 10.59 19.60
C TYR A 109 13.06 11.72 19.38
N PRO A 110 13.86 12.07 20.41
CA PRO A 110 13.68 11.68 21.81
C PRO A 110 12.53 12.44 22.50
N LEU A 111 11.99 11.86 23.56
CA LEU A 111 10.77 12.35 24.24
C LEU A 111 10.95 13.69 24.95
N ASP A 112 12.17 14.01 25.38
CA ASP A 112 12.54 15.29 26.01
C ASP A 112 12.44 16.49 25.06
N ARG A 113 12.30 16.23 23.75
CA ARG A 113 12.12 17.25 22.70
C ARG A 113 10.66 17.45 22.30
N LEU A 114 9.73 16.84 23.03
CA LEU A 114 8.30 16.91 22.80
C LEU A 114 7.61 17.40 24.07
N SER A 115 6.60 18.24 23.92
CA SER A 115 5.68 18.52 25.01
C SER A 115 4.81 17.30 25.34
N ASN A 116 4.12 17.40 26.48
CA ASN A 116 2.94 16.57 26.72
C ASN A 116 1.89 16.80 25.62
N SER A 117 1.04 15.79 25.42
CA SER A 117 -0.11 15.90 24.51
C SER A 117 -0.98 17.09 24.89
N SER A 118 -1.42 17.82 23.88
CA SER A 118 -2.33 18.97 24.00
C SER A 118 -3.50 18.78 23.04
N VAL A 119 -4.67 19.33 23.40
CA VAL A 119 -5.87 19.31 22.56
C VAL A 119 -6.24 20.73 22.21
N GLN A 120 -6.49 21.01 20.94
CA GLN A 120 -7.03 22.28 20.50
C GLN A 120 -8.55 22.29 20.71
N ASN A 121 -9.02 23.04 21.70
CA ASN A 121 -10.42 23.02 22.15
C ASN A 121 -11.46 23.29 21.04
N THR A 122 -11.13 24.06 20.01
CA THR A 122 -12.07 24.45 18.95
C THR A 122 -12.26 23.38 17.87
N THR A 123 -11.24 22.56 17.62
CA THR A 123 -11.19 21.60 16.51
C THR A 123 -11.07 20.15 16.97
N ASN A 124 -10.89 19.93 18.28
CA ASN A 124 -10.60 18.62 18.88
C ASN A 124 -9.38 17.92 18.24
N ILE A 125 -8.42 18.70 17.76
CA ILE A 125 -7.16 18.20 17.21
C ILE A 125 -6.20 17.93 18.35
N THR A 126 -5.68 16.71 18.44
CA THR A 126 -4.56 16.34 19.30
C THR A 126 -3.25 16.74 18.64
N TYR A 127 -2.32 17.25 19.44
CA TYR A 127 -1.00 17.61 18.93
C TYR A 127 0.07 17.55 20.03
N ARG A 128 1.32 17.58 19.61
CA ARG A 128 2.46 17.89 20.50
C ARG A 128 3.29 19.03 19.95
N ASN A 129 3.92 19.76 20.85
CA ASN A 129 4.88 20.79 20.51
C ASN A 129 6.28 20.18 20.45
N ILE A 130 6.92 20.26 19.29
CA ILE A 130 8.35 19.99 19.11
C ILE A 130 9.11 21.18 19.66
N THR A 131 9.98 20.95 20.65
CA THR A 131 10.75 22.00 21.33
C THR A 131 12.22 22.04 20.93
N SER A 132 12.64 21.16 20.03
CA SER A 132 14.02 21.06 19.57
C SER A 132 14.11 21.10 18.05
N TYR A 133 15.25 21.56 17.54
CA TYR A 133 15.50 21.70 16.11
C TYR A 133 15.37 20.40 15.31
N LEU A 134 15.50 19.23 15.96
CA LEU A 134 15.50 17.94 15.30
C LEU A 134 14.81 16.87 16.15
N VAL A 135 13.85 16.19 15.54
CA VAL A 135 13.19 15.00 16.10
C VAL A 135 13.17 13.87 15.09
N TYR A 136 13.10 12.64 15.56
CA TYR A 136 13.23 11.42 14.76
C TYR A 136 11.99 10.56 14.86
N PHE A 137 11.68 9.81 13.80
CA PHE A 137 10.64 8.79 13.82
C PHE A 137 11.00 7.66 12.86
N THR A 138 10.41 6.49 13.08
CA THR A 138 10.65 5.30 12.25
C THR A 138 9.35 4.75 11.71
N VAL A 139 9.39 4.23 10.49
CA VAL A 139 8.21 3.69 9.79
C VAL A 139 8.51 2.29 9.26
N PRO A 140 7.61 1.31 9.41
CA PRO A 140 7.80 -0.01 8.80
C PRO A 140 8.01 0.12 7.28
N ALA A 141 9.06 -0.51 6.77
CA ALA A 141 9.38 -0.50 5.35
C ALA A 141 8.84 -1.75 4.66
N GLU A 142 8.08 -1.59 3.58
CA GLU A 142 7.71 -2.73 2.73
C GLU A 142 8.78 -3.07 1.71
N TYR A 143 8.92 -4.37 1.45
CA TYR A 143 9.70 -4.84 0.30
C TYR A 143 9.05 -4.36 -0.99
N SER A 144 9.85 -4.08 -2.01
CA SER A 144 9.42 -3.63 -3.35
C SER A 144 8.81 -2.22 -3.44
N THR A 145 8.94 -1.40 -2.40
CA THR A 145 8.55 0.01 -2.46
C THR A 145 9.46 0.79 -3.42
N GLY A 146 8.87 1.56 -4.33
CA GLY A 146 9.59 2.42 -5.27
C GLY A 146 9.75 3.85 -4.76
N LYS A 147 8.66 4.40 -4.21
CA LYS A 147 8.64 5.76 -3.63
C LYS A 147 8.02 5.75 -2.25
N VAL A 148 8.54 6.62 -1.40
CA VAL A 148 8.04 6.88 -0.05
C VAL A 148 7.66 8.35 0.04
N ASN A 149 6.37 8.64 0.25
CA ASN A 149 5.88 9.99 0.47
C ASN A 149 5.63 10.17 1.97
N VAL A 150 6.23 11.20 2.54
CA VAL A 150 6.03 11.57 3.93
C VAL A 150 5.26 12.88 3.95
N SER A 151 4.12 12.88 4.62
CA SER A 151 3.33 14.07 4.86
C SER A 151 3.02 14.26 6.34
N PHE A 152 2.87 15.50 6.77
CA PHE A 152 2.60 15.82 8.16
C PHE A 152 1.84 17.14 8.30
N SER A 153 1.12 17.30 9.41
CA SER A 153 0.31 18.48 9.73
C SER A 153 0.98 19.33 10.79
N VAL A 154 1.33 20.58 10.43
CA VAL A 154 1.93 21.56 11.34
C VAL A 154 1.07 22.79 11.50
N PHE A 155 1.08 23.36 12.70
CA PHE A 155 0.38 24.60 12.96
C PHE A 155 1.20 25.79 12.45
N GLU A 156 0.64 26.58 11.54
CA GLU A 156 1.27 27.78 10.96
C GLU A 156 1.24 28.93 11.97
N ASN A 157 2.17 28.89 12.91
CA ASN A 157 2.51 29.99 13.81
C ASN A 157 4.03 30.16 13.86
N LEU A 158 4.66 30.20 12.69
CA LEU A 158 6.13 30.26 12.56
C LEU A 158 6.58 31.67 12.15
N PRO A 159 7.78 32.12 12.57
CA PRO A 159 8.36 33.35 12.06
C PRO A 159 8.49 33.33 10.53
N TYR A 160 8.42 34.51 9.90
CA TYR A 160 8.70 34.66 8.47
C TYR A 160 10.06 34.05 8.11
N GLY A 161 10.11 33.23 7.07
CA GLY A 161 11.33 32.57 6.60
C GLY A 161 11.69 31.28 7.36
N SER A 162 10.88 30.85 8.34
CA SER A 162 11.10 29.56 9.01
C SER A 162 10.97 28.42 8.02
N MET A 163 11.91 27.49 8.06
CA MET A 163 11.90 26.30 7.21
C MET A 163 11.67 25.05 8.06
N ILE A 164 10.81 24.18 7.54
CA ILE A 164 10.65 22.81 8.02
C ILE A 164 11.05 21.85 6.90
N SER A 165 11.97 20.95 7.21
CA SER A 165 12.50 19.93 6.32
C SER A 165 12.21 18.55 6.88
N ILE A 166 12.10 17.57 5.98
CA ILE A 166 12.16 16.15 6.35
C ILE A 166 13.46 15.58 5.80
N ARG A 167 14.10 14.80 6.66
CA ARG A 167 15.37 14.15 6.41
C ARG A 167 15.19 12.64 6.43
N GLY A 168 15.52 11.96 5.33
CA GLY A 168 15.57 10.49 5.29
C GLY A 168 17.00 10.00 5.50
N LYS A 169 17.22 8.99 6.35
CA LYS A 169 18.57 8.42 6.54
C LYS A 169 19.07 7.82 5.22
N ASN A 170 20.28 8.17 4.79
CA ASN A 170 20.86 7.75 3.52
C ASN A 170 21.36 6.31 3.58
N SER A 171 21.07 5.51 2.55
CA SER A 171 21.48 4.09 2.46
C SER A 171 22.99 3.87 2.34
N THR A 172 23.74 4.86 1.84
CA THR A 172 25.16 4.72 1.49
C THR A 172 26.11 5.33 2.50
N ASN A 173 25.70 6.42 3.15
CA ASN A 173 26.54 7.22 4.04
C ASN A 173 25.82 7.43 5.37
N TRP A 174 26.56 7.64 6.45
CA TRP A 174 26.00 8.07 7.73
C TRP A 174 25.58 9.56 7.67
N SER A 175 24.62 9.85 6.80
CA SER A 175 24.09 11.19 6.54
C SER A 175 22.58 11.11 6.28
N TYR A 176 21.96 12.28 6.14
CA TYR A 176 20.55 12.40 5.79
C TYR A 176 20.40 13.03 4.41
N ILE A 177 19.43 12.55 3.65
CA ILE A 177 18.94 13.18 2.44
C ILE A 177 17.91 14.21 2.86
N ASP A 178 18.23 15.49 2.64
CA ASP A 178 17.36 16.60 3.01
C ASP A 178 16.35 16.89 1.90
N LYS A 179 15.07 16.98 2.26
CA LYS A 179 14.01 17.48 1.40
C LYS A 179 13.32 18.62 2.14
N LEU A 180 13.42 19.80 1.56
CA LEU A 180 12.68 20.97 2.03
C LEU A 180 11.18 20.69 1.89
N GLY A 181 10.47 20.68 3.01
CA GLY A 181 9.03 20.45 3.05
C GLY A 181 8.25 21.74 2.94
N TYR A 182 8.61 22.74 3.75
CA TYR A 182 7.82 23.96 3.90
C TYR A 182 8.67 25.18 4.28
N VAL A 183 8.30 26.33 3.73
CA VAL A 183 8.86 27.63 4.09
C VAL A 183 7.71 28.53 4.52
N SER A 184 7.78 29.05 5.74
CA SER A 184 6.78 29.96 6.28
C SER A 184 6.87 31.32 5.59
N LEU A 185 5.76 31.75 4.99
CA LEU A 185 5.63 33.07 4.38
C LEU A 185 5.19 34.15 5.38
N GLY A 186 5.13 33.82 6.68
CA GLY A 186 4.87 34.77 7.76
C GLY A 186 3.57 35.56 7.60
N THR A 187 2.48 34.88 7.26
CA THR A 187 1.14 35.49 7.21
C THR A 187 0.77 36.01 8.60
N ARG A 188 0.66 37.33 8.73
CA ARG A 188 0.09 37.95 9.92
C ARG A 188 -1.39 37.56 9.97
N ASN A 189 -1.78 36.78 10.96
CA ASN A 189 -3.15 36.69 11.51
C ASN A 189 -4.05 35.51 11.12
N VAL A 190 -3.56 34.41 10.53
CA VAL A 190 -4.39 33.18 10.48
C VAL A 190 -3.58 31.97 10.91
N SER A 191 -3.82 31.55 12.14
CA SER A 191 -3.22 30.34 12.70
C SER A 191 -3.97 29.12 12.15
N VAL A 192 -3.43 28.50 11.10
CA VAL A 192 -4.06 27.39 10.37
C VAL A 192 -3.14 26.18 10.35
N TRP A 193 -3.70 24.99 10.42
CA TRP A 193 -2.97 23.75 10.16
C TRP A 193 -2.60 23.64 8.68
N LYS A 194 -1.33 23.32 8.40
CA LYS A 194 -0.78 23.15 7.06
C LYS A 194 -0.26 21.74 6.88
N THR A 195 -0.62 21.14 5.77
CA THR A 195 -0.04 19.87 5.34
C THR A 195 1.25 20.13 4.56
N VAL A 196 2.32 19.49 5.00
CA VAL A 196 3.62 19.48 4.36
C VAL A 196 3.87 18.08 3.82
N SER A 197 4.33 17.96 2.57
CA SER A 197 4.54 16.68 1.91
C SER A 197 5.85 16.67 1.14
N VAL A 198 6.64 15.60 1.30
CA VAL A 198 7.86 15.35 0.53
C VAL A 198 7.86 13.92 -0.01
N SER A 199 8.65 13.68 -1.05
CA SER A 199 8.79 12.37 -1.69
C SER A 199 10.26 11.96 -1.76
N PHE A 200 10.52 10.69 -1.44
CA PHE A 200 11.82 10.04 -1.52
C PHE A 200 11.75 8.84 -2.46
N ASN A 201 12.85 8.58 -3.18
CA ASN A 201 13.04 7.28 -3.82
C ASN A 201 13.43 6.28 -2.74
N ALA A 202 12.73 5.15 -2.65
CA ALA A 202 12.99 4.16 -1.61
C ALA A 202 14.42 3.60 -1.68
N SER A 203 15.01 3.52 -2.87
CA SER A 203 16.40 3.08 -3.10
C SER A 203 17.45 3.98 -2.44
N GLU A 204 17.10 5.23 -2.14
CA GLU A 204 18.00 6.19 -1.48
C GLU A 204 17.94 6.10 0.05
N LEU A 205 16.90 5.47 0.60
CA LEU A 205 16.65 5.39 2.03
C LEU A 205 17.33 4.17 2.64
N PHE A 206 17.96 4.37 3.79
CA PHE A 206 18.50 3.30 4.61
C PHE A 206 17.37 2.51 5.28
N VAL A 207 17.42 1.19 5.16
CA VAL A 207 16.50 0.27 5.82
C VAL A 207 17.30 -0.64 6.74
N GLU A 208 16.98 -0.61 8.02
CA GLU A 208 17.54 -1.49 9.04
C GLU A 208 16.39 -2.06 9.85
N ASN A 209 16.40 -3.38 10.09
CA ASN A 209 15.32 -4.08 10.80
C ASN A 209 13.91 -3.81 10.21
N ASN A 210 13.81 -3.71 8.87
CA ASN A 210 12.58 -3.42 8.13
C ASN A 210 11.92 -2.09 8.53
N VAL A 211 12.70 -1.07 8.89
CA VAL A 211 12.18 0.29 9.11
C VAL A 211 12.96 1.34 8.33
N TYR A 212 12.23 2.34 7.83
CA TYR A 212 12.80 3.62 7.41
C TYR A 212 13.01 4.52 8.62
N ALA A 213 14.12 5.26 8.63
CA ALA A 213 14.42 6.26 9.64
C ALA A 213 14.32 7.67 9.05
N PHE A 214 13.48 8.51 9.66
CA PHE A 214 13.27 9.88 9.26
C PHE A 214 13.55 10.85 10.42
N ALA A 215 13.80 12.10 10.06
CA ALA A 215 13.85 13.21 11.00
C ALA A 215 13.05 14.40 10.47
N ILE A 216 12.37 15.11 11.37
CA ILE A 216 11.77 16.41 11.10
C ILE A 216 12.71 17.46 11.68
N GLU A 217 13.16 18.37 10.84
CA GLU A 217 14.01 19.48 11.25
C GLU A 217 13.25 20.80 11.13
N SER A 218 13.45 21.67 12.12
CA SER A 218 12.83 22.97 12.19
C SER A 218 13.87 24.04 12.49
N SER A 219 14.26 24.78 11.44
CA SER A 219 15.36 25.76 11.49
C SER A 219 15.18 26.88 12.52
N GLN A 220 13.96 27.34 12.75
CA GLN A 220 13.67 28.41 13.72
C GLN A 220 13.98 27.99 15.16
N LEU A 221 13.91 26.69 15.48
CA LEU A 221 14.25 26.19 16.82
C LEU A 221 15.77 26.12 17.05
N MET A 222 16.60 26.45 16.05
CA MET A 222 18.06 26.60 16.23
C MET A 222 18.45 27.97 16.77
N ASP A 223 17.67 29.01 16.47
CA ASP A 223 18.00 30.38 16.87
C ASP A 223 17.32 30.72 18.20
N ALA A 224 18.13 30.76 19.26
CA ALA A 224 17.71 31.16 20.60
C ALA A 224 17.10 32.57 20.68
N LYS A 225 17.28 33.41 19.64
CA LYS A 225 16.68 34.74 19.57
C LYS A 225 15.25 34.74 19.03
N THR A 226 14.81 33.67 18.38
CA THR A 226 13.42 33.57 17.94
C THR A 226 12.50 33.38 19.15
N LYS A 227 11.43 34.18 19.25
CA LYS A 227 10.50 34.16 20.40
C LYS A 227 9.65 32.88 20.47
N LEU A 228 9.70 32.03 19.45
CA LEU A 228 8.88 30.83 19.34
C LEU A 228 9.75 29.61 19.63
N ASN A 229 9.51 29.01 20.79
CA ASN A 229 10.29 27.89 21.29
C ASN A 229 9.71 26.53 20.85
N TYR A 230 8.74 26.51 19.94
CA TYR A 230 8.13 25.25 19.50
C TYR A 230 7.47 25.27 18.11
N VAL A 231 7.22 24.06 17.59
CA VAL A 231 6.35 23.78 16.45
C VAL A 231 5.28 22.77 16.84
N SER A 232 4.00 23.08 16.64
CA SER A 232 2.92 22.12 16.91
C SER A 232 2.76 21.16 15.74
N LEU A 233 2.75 19.86 16.05
CA LEU A 233 2.62 18.75 15.11
C LEU A 233 1.42 17.89 15.51
N ASP A 234 0.53 17.65 14.55
CA ASP A 234 -0.75 16.93 14.74
C ASP A 234 -0.69 15.48 14.24
N TRP A 235 -0.32 15.25 12.98
CA TRP A 235 -0.16 13.89 12.46
C TRP A 235 1.02 13.76 11.50
N ILE A 236 1.48 12.52 11.32
CA ILE A 236 2.42 12.10 10.28
C ILE A 236 1.78 10.96 9.48
N ASN A 237 1.78 11.07 8.16
CA ASN A 237 1.37 10.03 7.23
C ASN A 237 2.55 9.64 6.35
N VAL A 238 2.82 8.35 6.22
CA VAL A 238 3.84 7.83 5.31
C VAL A 238 3.19 6.85 4.36
N SER A 239 3.23 7.17 3.07
CA SER A 239 2.69 6.32 2.02
C SER A 239 3.80 5.74 1.14
N GLU A 240 3.69 4.44 0.89
CA GLU A 240 4.61 3.66 0.08
C GLU A 240 3.91 3.21 -1.17
N SER A 241 4.47 3.52 -2.34
CA SER A 241 3.96 3.08 -3.64
C SER A 241 4.98 2.18 -4.32
N LYS A 242 4.52 1.05 -4.85
CA LYS A 242 5.30 0.21 -5.76
C LYS A 242 5.54 0.96 -7.08
N ASN A 243 6.71 0.73 -7.68
CA ASN A 243 7.03 1.20 -9.04
C ASN A 243 6.30 0.36 -10.09
#